data_AF-A0A4Y2QML8-F1
#
_entry.id   AF-A0A4Y2QML8-F1
#
_cell.length_a   1.000
_cell.length_b   1.000
_cell.length_c   1.000
_cell.angle_alpha   90.00
_cell.angle_beta   90.00
_cell.angle_gamma   90.00
#
_symmetry.space_group_name_H-M   'P 1'
#
loop_
_entity.id
_entity.type
_entity.pdbx_description
1 polymer ?
#
loop_
_entity_poly.entity_id
_entity_poly.type
_entity_poly.pdbx_seq_one_letter_code
_entity_poly.pdbx_strand_id
1 'polypeptide(L)'
;MIDLIRAFDAKLHVFRNKIITKNYKYFPNLKKNINDLDIHEKPGEETVTEEFISVIDSSINEFSARFSQFKELSETLKFIMYPDVASFDKLNLSQFGWLEIEEFQMQLIDFQSSSIWIQKFIETRVGIN
;
A
#
# COMPACT_ATOMS: atom_id res chain seq x y z
N MET A 1 3.74 -7.23 -4.24
CA MET A 1 3.61 -7.01 -2.78
C MET A 1 3.10 -5.60 -2.46
N ILE A 2 3.76 -4.53 -2.94
CA ILE A 2 3.31 -3.12 -2.72
C ILE A 2 1.89 -2.87 -3.27
N ASP A 3 1.55 -3.43 -4.43
CA ASP A 3 0.21 -3.26 -4.99
C ASP A 3 -0.88 -3.94 -4.14
N LEU A 4 -0.55 -5.03 -3.46
CA LEU A 4 -1.46 -5.68 -2.50
C LEU A 4 -1.68 -4.80 -1.27
N ILE A 5 -0.62 -4.15 -0.77
CA ILE A 5 -0.68 -3.20 0.35
C ILE A 5 -1.58 -2.02 -0.03
N ARG A 6 -1.37 -1.41 -1.21
CA ARG A 6 -2.20 -0.32 -1.72
C ARG A 6 -3.65 -0.73 -1.91
N ALA A 7 -3.89 -1.92 -2.46
CA ALA A 7 -5.24 -2.42 -2.68
C ALA A 7 -5.97 -2.68 -1.35
N PHE A 8 -5.28 -3.16 -0.33
CA PHE A 8 -5.86 -3.36 1.00
C PHE A 8 -6.20 -2.02 1.67
N ASP A 9 -5.28 -1.05 1.64
CA ASP A 9 -5.51 0.31 2.13
C ASP A 9 -6.75 0.96 1.49
N ALA A 10 -6.87 0.84 0.17
CA ALA A 10 -8.04 1.33 -0.57
C ALA A 10 -9.35 0.62 -0.16
N LYS A 11 -9.31 -0.69 0.11
CA LYS A 11 -10.48 -1.44 0.58
C LYS A 11 -10.96 -0.95 1.94
N LEU A 12 -10.06 -0.64 2.87
CA LEU A 12 -10.44 -0.09 4.18
C LEU A 12 -11.21 1.23 4.04
N HIS A 13 -10.75 2.12 3.17
CA HIS A 13 -11.44 3.39 2.88
C HIS A 13 -12.81 3.17 2.23
N VAL A 14 -12.92 2.23 1.29
CA VAL A 14 -14.22 1.84 0.70
C VAL A 14 -15.16 1.32 1.78
N PHE A 15 -14.68 0.43 2.66
CA PHE A 15 -15.45 -0.12 3.77
C PHE A 15 -15.97 0.96 4.70
N ARG A 16 -15.11 1.89 5.12
CA ARG A 16 -15.48 3.05 5.92
C ARG A 16 -16.62 3.85 5.28
N ASN A 17 -16.45 4.24 4.01
CA ASN A 17 -17.46 5.01 3.29
C ASN A 17 -18.78 4.27 3.13
N LYS A 18 -18.73 2.93 2.98
CA LYS A 18 -19.94 2.11 2.85
C LYS A 18 -20.73 2.05 4.16
N ILE A 19 -20.07 2.05 5.31
CA ILE A 19 -20.75 2.11 6.60
C ILE A 19 -21.36 3.50 6.82
N ILE A 20 -20.63 4.58 6.52
CA ILE A 20 -21.13 5.98 6.63
C ILE A 20 -22.36 6.21 5.75
N THR A 21 -22.35 5.67 4.53
CA THR A 21 -23.48 5.78 3.58
C THR A 21 -24.60 4.78 3.83
N LYS A 22 -24.58 4.06 4.98
CA LYS A 22 -25.53 2.99 5.35
C LYS A 22 -25.70 1.91 4.27
N ASN A 23 -24.65 1.67 3.49
CA ASN A 23 -24.62 0.67 2.43
C ASN A 23 -23.86 -0.58 2.88
N TYR A 24 -24.58 -1.53 3.45
CA TYR A 24 -24.00 -2.75 4.02
C TYR A 24 -23.79 -3.89 3.01
N LYS A 25 -23.62 -3.61 1.71
CA LYS A 25 -23.43 -4.63 0.65
C LYS A 25 -22.31 -5.63 0.98
N TYR A 26 -21.24 -5.18 1.63
CA TYR A 26 -20.07 -5.99 1.98
C TYR A 26 -20.10 -6.52 3.42
N PHE A 27 -21.14 -6.19 4.19
CA PHE A 27 -21.27 -6.51 5.62
C PHE A 27 -22.64 -7.16 5.91
N PRO A 28 -22.91 -8.37 5.40
CA PRO A 28 -24.22 -9.01 5.54
C PRO A 28 -24.63 -9.23 7.01
N ASN A 29 -23.65 -9.52 7.88
CA ASN A 29 -23.90 -9.70 9.31
C ASN A 29 -24.22 -8.39 10.03
N LEU A 30 -23.53 -7.29 9.67
CA LEU A 30 -23.84 -5.96 10.20
C LEU A 30 -25.23 -5.51 9.76
N LYS A 31 -25.57 -5.72 8.48
CA LYS A 31 -26.91 -5.45 7.94
C LYS A 31 -27.99 -6.19 8.74
N LYS A 32 -27.78 -7.48 9.02
CA LYS A 32 -28.71 -8.28 9.82
C LYS A 32 -28.86 -7.72 11.23
N ASN A 33 -27.74 -7.42 11.90
CA ASN A 33 -27.74 -6.89 13.26
C ASN A 33 -28.50 -5.56 13.36
N ILE A 34 -28.27 -4.63 12.42
CA ILE A 34 -28.98 -3.35 12.36
C ILE A 34 -30.49 -3.55 12.19
N ASN A 35 -30.90 -4.43 11.27
CA ASN A 35 -32.31 -4.75 11.07
C ASN A 35 -32.95 -5.37 12.34
N ASP A 36 -32.20 -6.20 13.08
CA ASP A 36 -32.68 -6.82 14.32
C ASP A 36 -32.81 -5.78 15.46
N LEU A 37 -31.97 -4.74 15.48
CA LEU A 37 -32.03 -3.65 16.47
C LEU A 37 -33.23 -2.73 16.28
N ASP A 38 -33.63 -2.47 15.03
CA ASP A 38 -34.80 -1.66 14.66
C ASP A 38 -36.11 -2.27 15.19
N ILE A 39 -36.12 -3.58 15.50
CA ILE A 39 -37.28 -4.32 16.02
C ILE A 39 -37.36 -4.28 17.56
N HIS A 40 -36.27 -3.93 18.27
CA HIS A 40 -36.10 -4.28 19.69
C HIS A 40 -35.72 -3.14 20.66
N GLU A 41 -35.85 -1.86 20.29
CA GLU A 41 -35.56 -0.69 21.18
C GLU A 41 -34.22 -0.80 21.95
N LYS A 42 -33.19 -1.33 21.29
CA LYS A 42 -31.81 -1.41 21.80
C LYS A 42 -31.00 -0.19 21.34
N PRO A 43 -29.78 0.09 21.89
CA PRO A 43 -29.01 1.27 21.51
C PRO A 43 -29.01 1.42 19.98
N GLY A 44 -29.42 2.61 19.54
CA GLY A 44 -29.87 2.84 18.19
C GLY A 44 -28.81 2.46 17.15
N GLU A 45 -29.24 2.11 15.94
CA GLU A 45 -28.40 1.84 14.75
C GLU A 45 -27.12 2.71 14.68
N GLU A 46 -27.25 3.98 15.10
CA GLU A 46 -26.18 4.96 15.20
C GLU A 46 -24.99 4.51 16.06
N THR A 47 -25.21 3.95 17.25
CA THR A 47 -24.11 3.53 18.15
C THR A 47 -23.33 2.35 17.59
N VAL A 48 -24.03 1.38 16.98
CA VAL A 48 -23.37 0.22 16.34
C VAL A 48 -22.58 0.66 15.11
N THR A 49 -23.14 1.59 14.34
CA THR A 49 -22.47 2.14 13.15
C THR A 49 -21.20 2.92 13.55
N GLU A 50 -21.25 3.71 14.63
CA GLU A 50 -20.11 4.44 15.18
C GLU A 50 -18.99 3.52 15.67
N GLU A 51 -19.32 2.43 16.38
CA GLU A 51 -18.33 1.43 16.82
C GLU A 51 -17.60 0.80 15.62
N PHE A 52 -18.34 0.41 14.58
CA PHE A 52 -17.74 -0.15 13.38
C PHE A 52 -16.87 0.86 12.62
N ILE A 53 -17.28 2.13 12.55
CA ILE A 53 -16.47 3.21 11.96
C ILE A 53 -15.17 3.37 12.76
N SER A 54 -15.26 3.39 14.09
CA SER A 54 -14.10 3.52 14.99
C SER A 54 -13.09 2.39 14.79
N VAL A 55 -13.56 1.14 14.67
CA VAL A 55 -12.70 -0.02 14.39
C VAL A 55 -11.99 0.10 13.03
N ILE A 56 -12.71 0.54 12.00
CA ILE A 56 -12.12 0.75 10.67
C ILE A 56 -11.10 1.89 10.69
N ASP A 57 -11.40 2.99 11.38
CA ASP A 57 -10.49 4.13 11.52
C ASP A 57 -9.20 3.75 12.24
N SER A 58 -9.31 2.97 13.32
CA SER A 58 -8.14 2.38 13.98
C SER A 58 -7.34 1.49 13.03
N SER A 59 -8.03 0.62 12.27
CA SER A 59 -7.39 -0.26 11.30
C SER A 59 -6.66 0.50 10.19
N ILE A 60 -7.24 1.59 9.69
CA ILE A 60 -6.60 2.47 8.69
C ILE A 60 -5.34 3.12 9.27
N ASN A 61 -5.42 3.62 10.50
CA ASN A 61 -4.31 4.27 11.17
C ASN A 61 -3.16 3.29 11.44
N GLU A 62 -3.45 2.13 12.02
CA GLU A 62 -2.44 1.09 12.26
C GLU A 62 -1.81 0.59 10.98
N PHE A 63 -2.63 0.33 9.94
CA PHE A 63 -2.13 -0.13 8.65
C PHE A 63 -1.24 0.93 8.01
N SER A 64 -1.69 2.20 7.98
CA SER A 64 -0.92 3.30 7.41
C SER A 64 0.40 3.51 8.15
N ALA A 65 0.40 3.43 9.49
CA ALA A 65 1.61 3.57 10.30
C ALA A 65 2.60 2.43 10.04
N ARG A 66 2.13 1.17 9.94
CA ARG A 66 2.99 0.01 9.66
C ARG A 66 3.60 0.03 8.26
N PHE A 67 2.87 0.57 7.28
CA PHE A 67 3.28 0.54 5.88
C PHE A 67 3.76 1.90 5.32
N SER A 68 3.95 2.90 6.17
CA SER A 68 4.46 4.24 5.77
C SER A 68 5.81 4.14 5.08
N GLN A 69 6.75 3.38 5.66
CA GLN A 69 8.08 3.16 5.10
C GLN A 69 8.03 2.50 3.71
N PHE A 70 7.13 1.55 3.48
CA PHE A 70 6.95 0.94 2.16
C PHE A 70 6.40 1.92 1.12
N LYS A 71 5.55 2.87 1.54
CA LYS A 71 5.07 3.94 0.66
C LYS A 71 6.23 4.87 0.27
N GLU A 72 7.03 5.30 1.25
CA GLU A 72 8.19 6.18 1.04
C GLU A 72 9.31 5.56 0.21
N LEU A 73 9.53 4.25 0.36
CA LEU A 73 10.57 3.50 -0.34
C LEU A 73 10.04 2.80 -1.61
N SER A 74 8.79 3.04 -2.01
CA SER A 74 8.18 2.27 -3.11
C SER A 74 8.98 2.33 -4.41
N GLU A 75 9.50 3.49 -4.78
CA GLU A 75 10.30 3.64 -6.01
C GLU A 75 11.71 3.07 -5.84
N THR A 76 12.33 3.24 -4.66
CA THR A 76 13.62 2.63 -4.32
C THR A 76 13.57 1.11 -4.31
N LEU A 77 12.48 0.51 -3.84
CA LEU A 77 12.28 -0.94 -3.89
C LEU A 77 12.07 -1.45 -5.32
N LYS A 78 11.43 -0.65 -6.19
CA LYS A 78 11.32 -0.99 -7.62
C LYS A 78 12.67 -0.97 -8.31
N PHE A 79 13.57 -0.06 -7.94
CA PHE A 79 14.91 0.01 -8.50
C PHE A 79 15.67 -1.33 -8.39
N ILE A 80 15.54 -2.05 -7.28
CA ILE A 80 16.19 -3.38 -7.10
C ILE A 80 15.78 -4.35 -8.21
N MET A 81 14.52 -4.30 -8.62
CA MET A 81 13.97 -5.18 -9.65
C MET A 81 14.16 -4.63 -11.07
N TYR A 82 14.17 -3.31 -11.22
CA TYR A 82 14.10 -2.61 -12.50
C TYR A 82 15.09 -1.44 -12.56
N PRO A 83 16.40 -1.68 -12.39
CA PRO A 83 17.39 -0.61 -12.35
C PRO A 83 17.55 0.09 -13.71
N ASP A 84 17.20 -0.60 -14.80
CA ASP A 84 17.28 -0.16 -16.20
C ASP A 84 16.29 0.95 -16.54
N VAL A 85 15.17 1.04 -15.83
CA VAL A 85 14.11 2.03 -16.06
C VAL A 85 13.88 2.96 -14.86
N ALA A 86 14.69 2.83 -13.81
CA ALA A 86 14.60 3.66 -12.63
C ALA A 86 15.12 5.08 -12.89
N SER A 87 14.49 6.07 -12.27
CA SER A 87 14.94 7.46 -12.29
C SER A 87 15.52 7.82 -10.93
N PHE A 88 16.76 8.30 -10.91
CA PHE A 88 17.47 8.68 -9.69
C PHE A 88 16.66 9.66 -8.83
N ASP A 89 16.05 10.68 -9.44
CA ASP A 89 15.25 11.71 -8.75
C ASP A 89 14.04 11.17 -7.99
N LYS A 90 13.60 9.94 -8.30
CA LYS A 90 12.47 9.27 -7.63
C LYS A 90 12.93 8.37 -6.48
N LEU A 91 14.23 8.13 -6.34
CA LEU A 91 14.76 7.24 -5.33
C LEU A 91 14.87 7.97 -3.99
N ASN A 92 14.26 7.40 -2.95
CA ASN A 92 14.50 7.80 -1.58
C ASN A 92 15.62 6.95 -0.99
N LEU A 93 16.79 7.55 -0.81
CA LEU A 93 17.99 6.91 -0.27
C LEU A 93 18.24 7.23 1.22
N SER A 94 17.34 7.95 1.88
CA SER A 94 17.52 8.39 3.28
C SER A 94 17.80 7.23 4.26
N GLN A 95 17.21 6.07 4.01
CA GLN A 95 17.37 4.84 4.80
C GLN A 95 18.65 4.05 4.45
N PHE A 96 19.36 4.47 3.41
CA PHE A 96 20.55 3.78 2.87
C PHE A 96 21.84 4.58 3.08
N GLY A 97 21.86 5.52 4.04
CA GLY A 97 23.06 6.31 4.35
C GLY A 97 24.29 5.46 4.72
N TRP A 98 24.08 4.22 5.18
CA TRP A 98 25.14 3.25 5.47
C TRP A 98 25.86 2.72 4.22
N LEU A 99 25.32 2.93 3.02
CA LEU A 99 25.97 2.55 1.77
C LEU A 99 26.97 3.61 1.26
N GLU A 100 27.05 4.79 1.90
CA GLU A 100 28.00 5.86 1.54
C GLU A 100 28.02 6.17 0.02
N ILE A 101 26.83 6.20 -0.60
CA ILE A 101 26.71 6.26 -2.06
C ILE A 101 26.85 7.69 -2.57
N GLU A 102 28.07 8.20 -2.63
CA GLU A 102 28.37 9.54 -3.13
C GLU A 102 28.17 9.65 -4.65
N GLU A 103 28.48 8.59 -5.39
CA GLU A 103 28.50 8.60 -6.87
C GLU A 103 27.32 7.84 -7.51
N PHE A 104 26.29 7.49 -6.73
CA PHE A 104 25.24 6.57 -7.20
C PHE A 104 24.58 7.02 -8.50
N GLN A 105 24.34 8.33 -8.63
CA GLN A 105 23.72 8.90 -9.82
C GLN A 105 24.57 8.66 -11.07
N MET A 106 25.89 8.85 -10.97
CA MET A 106 26.83 8.60 -12.07
C MET A 106 26.88 7.10 -12.40
N GLN A 107 26.99 6.25 -11.38
CA GLN A 107 27.00 4.80 -11.55
C GLN A 107 25.70 4.28 -12.20
N LEU A 108 24.56 4.87 -11.87
CA LEU A 108 23.28 4.54 -12.49
C LEU A 108 23.26 4.92 -13.98
N ILE A 109 23.78 6.09 -14.33
CA ILE A 109 23.89 6.54 -15.73
C ILE A 109 24.79 5.60 -16.53
N ASP A 110 25.94 5.23 -15.97
CA ASP A 110 26.88 4.30 -16.62
C ASP A 110 26.24 2.91 -16.82
N PHE A 111 25.54 2.41 -15.80
CA PHE A 111 24.78 1.17 -15.90
C PHE A 111 23.71 1.24 -17.00
N GLN A 112 22.89 2.30 -17.02
CA GLN A 112 21.80 2.48 -17.99
C GLN A 112 22.31 2.76 -19.41
N SER A 113 23.57 3.14 -19.56
CA SER A 113 24.23 3.28 -20.86
C SER A 113 24.79 1.94 -21.39
N SER A 114 24.88 0.91 -20.53
CA SER A 114 25.43 -0.39 -20.90
C SER A 114 24.35 -1.37 -21.37
N SER A 115 24.29 -1.59 -22.68
CA SER A 115 23.38 -2.57 -23.28
C SER A 115 23.61 -3.99 -22.76
N ILE A 116 24.86 -4.37 -22.45
CA ILE A 116 25.21 -5.70 -21.92
C ILE A 116 24.60 -5.89 -20.53
N TRP A 117 24.79 -4.91 -19.63
CA TRP A 117 24.27 -5.01 -18.27
C TRP A 117 22.75 -4.96 -18.22
N ILE A 118 22.13 -4.08 -19.02
CA ILE A 118 20.66 -4.04 -19.15
C ILE A 118 20.13 -5.39 -19.61
N GLN A 119 20.71 -5.96 -20.67
CA GLN A 119 20.27 -7.23 -21.23
C GLN A 119 20.38 -8.36 -20.20
N LYS A 120 21.49 -8.43 -19.47
CA LYS A 120 21.69 -9.43 -18.42
C LYS A 120 20.66 -9.33 -17.29
N PHE A 121 20.27 -8.11 -16.90
CA PHE A 121 19.21 -7.89 -15.91
C PHE A 121 17.82 -8.26 -16.43
N ILE A 122 17.53 -8.02 -17.71
CA ILE A 122 16.29 -8.47 -18.35
C ILE A 122 16.23 -10.01 -18.36
N GLU A 123 17.29 -10.66 -18.81
CA GLU A 123 17.42 -12.13 -18.85
C GLU A 123 17.20 -12.75 -17.47
N THR A 124 17.86 -12.20 -16.44
CA THR A 124 17.71 -12.64 -15.04
C THR A 124 16.26 -12.51 -14.56
N ARG A 125 15.55 -11.43 -14.92
CA ARG A 125 14.13 -11.22 -14.56
C ARG A 125 13.20 -12.24 -15.21
N VAL A 126 13.45 -12.58 -16.47
CA VAL A 126 12.64 -13.53 -17.23
C VAL A 126 13.02 -14.98 -16.89
N GLY A 127 14.14 -15.20 -16.19
CA GLY A 127 14.65 -16.51 -15.82
C GLY A 127 15.31 -17.23 -17.00
N ILE A 128 15.81 -16.47 -17.97
CA ILE A 128 16.54 -17.00 -19.13
C ILE A 128 18.03 -16.86 -18.78
N ASN A 129 18.72 -17.98 -18.56
CA ASN A 129 20.18 -18.04 -18.37
C ASN A 129 20.81 -18.80 -19.52
#